data_AF-Q7P2D1-F1
#
_entry.id   AF-Q7P2D1-F1
#
_cell.length_a   1.000
_cell.length_b   1.000
_cell.length_c   1.000
_cell.angle_alpha   90.00
_cell.angle_beta   90.00
_cell.angle_gamma   90.00
#
_symmetry.space_group_name_H-M   'P 1'
#
loop_
_entity.id
_entity.type
_entity.pdbx_description
1 polymer ?
#
loop_
_entity_poly.entity_id
_entity_poly.type
_entity_poly.pdbx_seq_one_letter_code
_entity_poly.pdbx_strand_id
1 'polypeptide(L)' 'MFLDEYKKWLDSDMLSASEKEELKNIANDEKEIESRFYTDLSFGTAGMRGIRGLGRNRMNKYNIRKATQGWLIIL' A
#
# COMPACT_ATOMS: atom_id res chain seq x y z
N MET A 1 2.58 11.51 8.06
CA MET A 1 1.13 11.72 7.80
C MET A 1 0.72 10.82 6.65
N PHE A 2 -0.37 10.06 6.78
CA PHE A 2 -0.84 9.09 5.78
C PHE A 2 -1.17 9.72 4.41
N LEU A 3 -1.50 11.02 4.36
CA LEU A 3 -1.69 11.78 3.12
C LEU A 3 -0.41 11.95 2.29
N ASP A 4 0.75 12.03 2.94
CA ASP A 4 2.05 12.17 2.26
C ASP A 4 2.42 10.87 1.53
N GLU A 5 2.16 9.74 2.19
CA GLU A 5 2.28 8.40 1.61
C GLU A 5 1.36 8.18 0.41
N TYR A 6 0.11 8.59 0.55
CA TYR A 6 -0.87 8.51 -0.53
C TYR A 6 -0.42 9.31 -1.76
N LYS A 7 0.09 10.54 -1.57
CA LYS A 7 0.65 11.36 -2.65
C LYS A 7 1.88 10.71 -3.30
N LYS A 8 2.80 10.17 -2.49
CA LYS A 8 3.96 9.42 -3.00
C LYS A 8 3.56 8.22 -3.85
N TRP A 9 2.51 7.51 -3.44
CA TRP A 9 1.98 6.40 -4.23
C TRP A 9 1.41 6.88 -5.56
N LEU A 10 0.59 7.93 -5.58
CA LEU A 10 0.05 8.52 -6.81
C LEU A 10 1.15 9.01 -7.78
N ASP A 11 2.21 9.58 -7.24
CA ASP A 11 3.36 10.07 -8.00
C ASP A 11 4.24 8.94 -8.54
N SER A 12 4.23 7.77 -7.90
CA SER A 12 5.05 6.64 -8.33
C SER A 12 4.70 6.15 -9.74
N ASP A 13 5.74 5.92 -10.55
CA ASP A 13 5.61 5.30 -11.88
C ASP A 13 5.40 3.79 -11.82
N MET A 14 5.46 3.21 -10.61
CA MET A 14 5.23 1.78 -10.43
C MET A 14 3.75 1.41 -10.59
N LEU A 15 2.83 2.35 -10.34
CA LEU A 15 1.38 2.15 -10.47
C LEU A 15 0.92 2.31 -11.91
N SER A 16 0.09 1.37 -12.37
CA SER A 16 -0.62 1.48 -13.64
C SER A 16 -1.69 2.58 -13.60
N ALA A 17 -2.11 3.08 -14.76
CA ALA A 17 -3.17 4.09 -14.87
C ALA A 17 -4.45 3.69 -14.12
N SER A 18 -4.88 2.43 -14.23
CA SER A 18 -6.06 1.91 -13.53
C SER A 18 -5.89 1.86 -12.01
N GLU A 19 -4.67 1.62 -11.51
CA GLU A 19 -4.37 1.63 -10.08
C GLU A 19 -4.38 3.06 -9.52
N LYS A 20 -3.87 4.03 -10.29
CA LYS A 20 -3.96 5.46 -9.95
C LYS A 20 -5.42 5.93 -9.94
N GLU A 21 -6.27 5.44 -10.85
CA GLU A 21 -7.70 5.74 -10.83
C GLU A 21 -8.40 5.17 -9.59
N GLU A 22 -8.09 3.95 -9.16
CA GLU A 22 -8.63 3.39 -7.91
C GLU A 22 -8.25 4.27 -6.70
N LEU A 23 -6.98 4.71 -6.63
CA LEU A 23 -6.53 5.62 -5.58
C LEU A 23 -7.21 7.00 -5.68
N LYS A 24 -7.48 7.50 -6.89
CA LYS A 24 -8.21 8.76 -7.08
C LYS A 24 -9.69 8.64 -6.69
N ASN A 25 -10.31 7.47 -6.86
CA ASN A 25 -11.69 7.26 -6.44
C ASN A 25 -11.86 7.36 -4.91
N ILE A 26 -10.86 6.96 -4.15
CA ILE A 26 -10.84 7.11 -2.69
C ILE A 26 -10.29 8.47 -2.24
N ALA A 27 -9.90 9.38 -3.15
CA ALA A 27 -9.32 10.68 -2.80
C ALA A 27 -10.27 11.56 -1.97
N ASN A 28 -11.59 11.36 -2.13
CA ASN A 28 -12.62 12.05 -1.37
C ASN A 28 -12.94 11.38 -0.02
N ASP A 29 -12.40 10.21 0.27
CA ASP A 29 -12.67 9.46 1.51
C ASP A 29 -11.41 9.35 2.35
N GLU A 30 -11.17 10.38 3.16
CA GLU A 30 -9.96 10.52 3.96
C GLU A 30 -9.80 9.37 4.99
N LYS A 31 -10.92 8.82 5.48
CA LYS A 31 -10.93 7.65 6.40
C LYS A 31 -10.44 6.39 5.71
N GLU A 32 -10.81 6.19 4.44
CA GLU A 32 -10.37 5.05 3.66
C GLU A 32 -8.87 5.18 3.32
N ILE A 33 -8.40 6.39 3.01
CA ILE A 33 -6.96 6.69 2.83
C ILE A 33 -6.21 6.41 4.13
N GLU A 34 -6.71 6.90 5.26
CA GLU A 34 -6.11 6.62 6.57
C GLU A 34 -6.04 5.12 6.83
N SER A 35 -7.15 4.38 6.70
CA SER A 35 -7.18 2.92 6.86
C SER A 35 -6.15 2.17 5.99
N ARG A 36 -5.89 2.68 4.77
CA ARG A 36 -4.95 2.09 3.79
C ARG A 36 -3.49 2.47 4.03
N PHE A 37 -3.19 3.63 4.61
CA PHE A 37 -1.84 4.19 4.72
C PHE A 37 -1.37 4.49 6.14
N TYR A 38 -2.23 4.35 7.15
CA TYR A 38 -1.93 4.62 8.56
C TYR A 38 -0.90 3.65 9.15
N THR A 39 -0.87 2.39 8.69
CA THR A 39 0.11 1.39 9.12
C THR A 39 0.59 0.57 7.93
N ASP A 40 1.75 -0.08 8.09
CA ASP A 40 2.22 -1.08 7.13
C ASP A 40 1.54 -2.43 7.41
N LEU A 41 1.30 -3.20 6.35
CA LEU A 41 0.69 -4.52 6.43
C LEU A 41 1.53 -5.40 7.37
N SER A 42 0.97 -5.70 8.53
CA SER A 42 1.68 -6.45 9.57
C SER A 42 1.55 -7.96 9.33
N PHE A 43 2.66 -8.67 9.44
CA PHE A 43 2.74 -10.11 9.25
C PHE A 43 2.57 -10.77 10.62
N GLY A 44 1.48 -11.51 10.81
CA GLY A 44 1.28 -12.31 12.01
C GLY A 44 2.05 -13.64 11.94
N THR A 45 2.14 -14.34 13.08
CA THR A 45 2.73 -15.69 13.19
C THR A 45 2.00 -16.76 12.37
N ALA A 46 0.77 -16.49 11.91
CA ALA A 46 -0.02 -17.36 11.04
C ALA A 46 0.05 -16.97 9.53
N GLY A 47 0.91 -16.03 9.15
CA GLY A 47 1.08 -15.55 7.77
C GLY A 47 0.40 -14.21 7.48
N MET A 48 0.44 -13.78 6.21
CA MET A 48 -0.19 -12.54 5.76
C MET A 48 -1.71 -12.72 5.63
N ARG A 49 -2.48 -12.09 6.51
CA ARG A 49 -3.92 -11.84 6.28
C ARG A 49 -4.11 -10.34 6.06
N GLY A 50 -4.37 -9.96 4.82
CA GLY A 50 -4.61 -8.57 4.43
C GLY A 50 -5.81 -8.46 3.51
N ILE A 51 -6.51 -7.34 3.57
CA ILE A 51 -7.54 -7.02 2.58
C ILE A 51 -6.83 -6.63 1.29
N ARG A 52 -7.24 -7.22 0.16
CA ARG A 52 -6.71 -6.89 -1.16
C ARG A 52 -7.03 -5.43 -1.50
N GLY A 53 -6.03 -4.68 -1.94
CA GLY A 53 -6.19 -3.28 -2.35
C GLY A 53 -4.87 -2.51 -2.37
N LEU A 54 -4.91 -1.30 -2.92
CA LEU A 54 -3.78 -0.38 -2.95
C LEU A 54 -3.61 0.34 -1.61
N GLY A 55 -2.37 0.47 -1.14
CA GLY A 55 -2.04 1.07 0.15
C GLY A 55 -1.01 0.26 0.96
N ARG A 56 -0.38 0.87 1.96
CA ARG A 56 0.62 0.21 2.83
C ARG A 56 0.04 -0.89 3.70
N ASN A 57 -1.18 -0.72 4.18
CA ASN A 57 -1.89 -1.67 5.05
C ASN A 57 -2.70 -2.72 4.26
N ARG A 58 -2.54 -2.76 2.94
CA ARG A 58 -3.34 -3.64 2.07
C ARG A 58 -2.45 -4.61 1.33
N MET A 59 -3.04 -5.74 0.97
CA MET A 59 -2.37 -6.77 0.20
C MET A 59 -2.38 -6.37 -1.28
N ASN A 60 -1.24 -5.86 -1.75
CA ASN A 60 -0.98 -5.55 -3.16
C ASN A 60 0.37 -6.13 -3.58
N LYS A 61 0.57 -6.21 -4.90
CA LYS A 61 1.80 -6.75 -5.48
C LYS A 61 3.06 -6.01 -4.98
N TYR A 62 2.94 -4.72 -4.65
CA TYR A 62 4.06 -3.89 -4.23
C TYR A 62 4.50 -4.22 -2.81
N ASN A 63 3.57 -4.37 -1.87
CA ASN A 63 3.85 -4.78 -0.50
C ASN A 63 4.28 -6.25 -0.44
N ILE A 64 3.72 -7.11 -1.28
CA ILE A 64 4.19 -8.50 -1.41
C ILE A 64 5.62 -8.49 -1.95
N ARG A 65 5.91 -7.78 -3.05
CA ARG A 65 7.27 -7.63 -3.58
C ARG A 65 8.21 -7.02 -2.56
N LYS A 66 7.79 -5.97 -1.83
CA LYS A 66 8.58 -5.33 -0.76
C LYS A 66 8.81 -6.29 0.40
N ALA A 67 7.87 -7.15 0.75
CA ALA A 67 8.07 -8.17 1.77
C ALA A 67 8.99 -9.30 1.28
N THR A 68 8.88 -9.71 0.01
CA THR A 68 9.79 -10.69 -0.60
C THR A 68 11.20 -10.12 -0.77
N GLN A 69 11.33 -8.84 -1.14
CA GLN A 69 12.61 -8.14 -1.35
C GLN A 69 13.19 -7.56 -0.04
N GLY A 70 12.37 -7.31 0.97
CA GLY A 70 12.80 -6.82 2.29
C GLY A 70 13.59 -7.85 3.09
N TRP A 71 13.56 -9.11 2.68
CA TRP A 71 14.48 -10.15 3.15
C TRP A 71 15.83 -10.15 2.40
N LEU A 72 15.98 -9.35 1.35
CA LEU A 72 17.16 -9.34 0.48
C LEU A 72 17.94 -8.01 0.50
N ILE A 73 17.67 -7.11 1.46
CA ILE A 73 18.42 -5.84 1.58
C ILE A 73 19.16 -5.67 2.91
N ILE A 74 19.52 -6.79 3.55
CA ILE A 74 20.67 -6.82 4.48
C ILE A 74 21.83 -7.49 3.73
N LEU A 75 22.52 -6.70 2.91
CA LEU A 75 23.94 -6.89 2.59
C LEU A 75 24.66 -5.56 2.85
#